data_AF-A0A3D3KBR8-F1
#
_entry.id   AF-A0A3D3KBR8-F1
#
_cell.length_a   1.000
_cell.length_b   1.000
_cell.length_c   1.000
_cell.angle_alpha   90.00
_cell.angle_beta   90.00
_cell.angle_gamma   90.00
#
_symmetry.space_group_name_H-M   'P 1'
#
loop_
_entity.id
_entity.type
_entity.pdbx_description
1 polymer ?
#
loop_
_entity_poly.entity_id
_entity_poly.type
_entity_poly.pdbx_seq_one_letter_code
_entity_poly.pdbx_strand_id
1 'polypeptide(L)' 'RMAALVARARDEGAGVVCLTPQPLYGAESHDFGSGPVDCCNIDASTMLTMLRARNGVVVLDDGVIAAKRNCRDIRP' A
#
# COMPACT_ATOMS: atom_id res chain seq x y z
N ARG A 1 16.55 -4.33 3.21
CA ARG A 1 15.41 -3.92 4.08
C ARG A 1 14.06 -4.24 3.44
N MET A 2 13.80 -3.83 2.20
CA MET A 2 12.57 -4.19 1.47
C MET A 2 12.46 -5.68 1.12
N ALA A 3 13.52 -6.29 0.56
CA ALA A 3 13.56 -7.74 0.30
C ALA A 3 13.11 -8.60 1.49
N ALA A 4 13.69 -8.31 2.67
CA ALA A 4 13.37 -9.03 3.91
C ALA A 4 11.93 -8.81 4.38
N LEU A 5 11.38 -7.60 4.18
CA LEU A 5 9.99 -7.30 4.51
C LEU A 5 9.03 -8.08 3.61
N VAL A 6 9.31 -8.11 2.30
CA VAL A 6 8.51 -8.84 1.31
C VAL A 6 8.58 -10.35 1.57
N ALA A 7 9.77 -10.89 1.83
CA ALA A 7 9.96 -12.30 2.17
C ALA A 7 9.16 -12.69 3.42
N ARG A 8 9.31 -11.94 4.51
CA ARG A 8 8.56 -12.20 5.75
C ARG A 8 7.04 -12.15 5.54
N ALA A 9 6.55 -11.13 4.84
CA ALA A 9 5.11 -11.01 4.57
C ALA A 9 4.58 -12.21 3.78
N ARG A 10 5.35 -12.73 2.82
CA ARG A 10 5.00 -13.95 2.07
C ARG A 10 5.02 -15.19 2.95
N ASP A 11 6.03 -15.34 3.81
CA ASP A 11 6.12 -16.46 4.77
C ASP A 11 4.92 -16.47 5.74
N GLU A 12 4.41 -15.28 6.09
CA GLU A 12 3.21 -15.09 6.91
C GLU A 12 1.89 -15.25 6.10
N GLY A 13 1.96 -15.50 4.80
CA GLY A 13 0.79 -15.62 3.90
C GLY A 13 0.09 -14.29 3.62
N ALA A 14 0.72 -13.15 3.91
CA ALA A 14 0.17 -11.83 3.66
C ALA A 14 0.37 -11.41 2.18
N GLY A 15 -0.61 -10.66 1.65
CA GLY A 15 -0.50 -10.02 0.35
C GLY A 15 0.47 -8.83 0.38
N VAL A 16 1.24 -8.66 -0.68
CA VAL A 16 2.22 -7.57 -0.83
C VAL A 16 2.04 -6.91 -2.19
N VAL A 17 1.98 -5.59 -2.22
CA VAL A 17 1.91 -4.77 -3.44
C VAL A 17 2.91 -3.61 -3.35
N CYS A 18 3.48 -3.22 -4.49
CA CYS A 18 4.35 -2.07 -4.63
C CYS A 18 3.50 -0.86 -5.06
N LEU A 19 3.57 0.25 -4.31
CA LEU A 19 2.86 1.47 -4.64
C LEU A 19 3.81 2.46 -5.31
N THR A 20 3.41 3.02 -6.46
CA THR A 20 4.19 4.06 -7.14
C THR A 20 3.31 5.24 -7.55
N PRO A 21 3.79 6.49 -7.42
CA PRO A 21 3.11 7.66 -7.96
C PRO A 21 3.30 7.79 -9.49
N GLN A 22 4.20 7.00 -10.09
CA GLN A 22 4.46 7.06 -11.53
C GLN A 22 3.33 6.35 -12.30
N PRO A 23 2.83 6.92 -13.41
CA PRO A 23 1.85 6.25 -14.27
C PRO A 23 2.33 4.85 -14.68
N LEU A 24 1.52 3.82 -14.41
CA LEU A 24 1.76 2.47 -14.92
C LEU A 24 0.97 2.28 -16.21
N TYR A 25 1.60 1.75 -17.25
CA TYR A 25 0.96 1.47 -18.54
C TYR A 25 0.72 -0.03 -18.71
N GLY A 26 -0.02 -0.62 -17.76
CA GLY A 26 -0.34 -2.05 -17.74
C GLY A 26 0.08 -2.74 -16.45
N ALA A 27 0.13 -4.07 -16.49
CA ALA A 27 0.64 -4.86 -15.38
C ALA A 27 2.16 -4.71 -15.30
N GLU A 28 2.63 -4.05 -14.25
CA GLU A 28 4.06 -3.91 -13.95
C GLU A 28 4.38 -4.59 -12.62
N SER A 29 5.60 -5.09 -12.48
CA SER A 29 6.10 -5.65 -11.23
C SER A 29 7.51 -5.14 -10.94
N HIS A 30 7.85 -5.03 -9.67
CA HIS A 30 9.17 -4.64 -9.20
C HIS A 30 9.75 -5.72 -8.28
N ASP A 31 11.01 -6.10 -8.51
CA ASP A 31 11.71 -7.04 -7.64
C ASP A 31 12.61 -6.29 -6.66
N PHE A 32 12.31 -6.44 -5.37
CA PHE A 32 13.11 -5.87 -4.29
C PHE A 32 14.28 -6.75 -3.86
N GLY A 33 14.54 -7.86 -4.55
CA GLY A 33 15.55 -8.89 -4.25
C GLY A 33 14.97 -10.16 -3.61
N SER A 34 13.65 -10.35 -3.69
CA SER A 34 12.94 -11.49 -3.08
C SER A 34 11.80 -12.01 -3.98
N GLY A 35 11.88 -11.72 -5.28
CA GLY A 35 10.90 -12.06 -6.29
C GLY A 35 9.92 -10.91 -6.58
N PRO A 36 9.27 -10.95 -7.77
CA PRO A 36 8.47 -9.84 -8.29
C PRO A 36 7.29 -9.50 -7.38
N VAL A 37 7.02 -8.21 -7.20
CA VAL A 37 5.87 -7.67 -6.48
C VAL A 37 5.07 -6.82 -7.46
N ASP A 38 3.76 -7.08 -7.57
CA ASP A 38 2.89 -6.32 -8.46
C ASP A 38 2.83 -4.85 -8.06
N CYS A 39 2.97 -3.97 -9.06
CA CYS A 39 2.92 -2.53 -8.90
C CYS A 39 1.49 -2.02 -9.09
N CYS A 40 1.12 -1.03 -8.28
CA CYS A 40 -0.14 -0.30 -8.39
C CYS A 40 0.12 1.20 -8.30
N ASN A 41 -0.60 1.97 -9.10
CA ASN A 41 -0.62 3.42 -8.97
C ASN A 41 -1.26 3.84 -7.64
N ILE A 42 -0.58 4.69 -6.89
CA ILE A 42 -1.19 5.40 -5.77
C ILE A 42 -1.62 6.79 -6.23
N ASP A 43 -2.85 6.88 -6.75
CA ASP A 43 -3.55 8.15 -6.87
C ASP A 43 -4.50 8.36 -5.68
N ALA A 44 -5.06 9.58 -5.54
CA ALA A 44 -5.96 9.91 -4.45
C ALA A 44 -7.20 8.98 -4.40
N SER A 45 -7.64 8.47 -5.54
CA SER A 45 -8.73 7.49 -5.70
C SER A 45 -8.32 6.09 -5.24
N THR A 46 -7.07 5.67 -5.48
CA THR A 46 -6.50 4.46 -4.88
C THR A 46 -6.44 4.59 -3.35
N MET A 47 -6.04 5.75 -2.82
CA MET A 47 -6.06 6.00 -1.37
C MET A 47 -7.49 5.92 -0.81
N LEU A 48 -8.49 6.50 -1.48
CA LEU A 48 -9.91 6.38 -1.12
C LEU A 48 -10.40 4.92 -1.17
N THR A 49 -9.96 4.16 -2.18
CA THR A 49 -10.27 2.72 -2.31
C THR A 49 -9.64 1.89 -1.19
N MET A 50 -8.38 2.16 -0.83
CA MET A 50 -7.68 1.51 0.29
C MET A 50 -8.33 1.82 1.64
N LEU A 51 -9.02 2.97 1.76
CA LEU A 51 -9.83 3.29 2.93
C LEU A 51 -11.13 2.46 3.03
N ARG A 52 -11.58 1.75 1.96
CA ARG A 52 -12.87 1.01 1.92
C ARG A 52 -14.02 1.81 2.56
N ALA A 53 -13.98 3.12 2.39
CA ALA A 53 -14.85 4.06 3.07
C ALA A 53 -15.08 5.25 2.14
N ARG A 54 -16.25 5.88 2.24
CA ARG A 54 -16.54 7.11 1.50
C ARG A 54 -15.52 8.21 1.82
N ASN A 55 -15.06 8.26 3.08
CA ASN A 55 -14.05 9.16 3.61
C ASN A 55 -13.18 8.40 4.64
N GLY A 56 -11.94 8.84 4.87
CA GLY A 56 -11.05 8.30 5.91
C GLY A 56 -9.81 9.17 6.10
N VAL A 57 -9.05 8.91 7.16
CA VAL A 57 -7.84 9.66 7.54
C VAL A 57 -6.63 8.72 7.55
N VAL A 58 -5.54 9.17 6.95
CA VAL A 58 -4.22 8.56 7.08
C VAL A 58 -3.28 9.55 7.75
N VAL A 59 -2.45 9.07 8.68
CA VAL A 59 -1.38 9.86 9.29
C VAL A 59 -0.09 9.51 8.57
N LEU A 60 0.59 10.53 8.05
CA LEU A 60 1.91 10.40 7.43
C LEU A 60 2.97 10.91 8.40
N ASP A 61 3.97 10.08 8.68
CA ASP A 61 5.17 10.42 9.43
C ASP A 61 6.38 10.12 8.55
N ASP A 62 7.10 11.16 8.12
CA ASP A 62 8.22 11.09 7.17
C ASP A 62 7.92 10.24 5.91
N GLY A 63 6.71 10.40 5.35
CA GLY A 63 6.25 9.66 4.17
C GLY A 63 5.80 8.22 4.43
N VAL A 64 5.84 7.75 5.68
CA VAL A 64 5.31 6.45 6.11
C VAL A 64 3.88 6.60 6.60
N ILE A 65 2.97 5.71 6.19
CA ILE A 65 1.63 5.64 6.77
C ILE A 65 1.75 5.07 8.19
N ALA A 66 1.74 5.96 9.19
CA ALA A 66 1.85 5.59 10.59
C ALA A 66 0.52 5.10 11.18
N ALA A 67 -0.60 5.60 10.66
CA ALA A 67 -1.93 5.16 11.06
C ALA A 67 -2.97 5.34 9.95
N LYS A 68 -4.02 4.53 10.01
CA LYS A 68 -5.18 4.60 9.12
C LYS A 68 -6.48 4.44 9.91
N ARG A 69 -7.46 5.29 9.63
CA ARG A 69 -8.79 5.28 10.26
C ARG A 69 -9.87 5.46 9.19
N ASN A 70 -10.82 4.53 9.12
CA ASN A 70 -11.98 4.69 8.24
C ASN A 70 -13.02 5.56 8.94
N CYS A 71 -13.85 6.32 8.22
CA CYS A 71 -14.94 7.07 8.86
C CYS A 71 -15.93 6.21 9.66
N ARG A 72 -16.02 4.89 9.41
CA ARG A 72 -16.78 3.97 10.28
C ARG A 72 -16.09 3.67 11.63
N ASP A 73 -14.77 3.83 11.67
CA ASP A 73 -13.91 3.61 12.84
C ASP A 73 -13.63 4.92 13.60
N ILE A 74 -13.85 6.08 12.95
CA ILE A 74 -13.81 7.41 13.58
C ILE A 74 -15.19 7.67 14.18
N ARG A 75 -15.38 7.31 15.45
CA ARG A 75 -16.52 7.81 16.24
C ARG A 75 -16.10 9.12 16.92
N PRO A 76 -17.03 10.07 17.16
CA PRO A 76 -16.76 11.29 17.92
C PRO A 76 -16.11 11.01 19.28
#